data_AF-A0A4R3VKG3-F1
#
_entry.id   AF-A0A4R3VKG3-F1
#
_cell.length_a   1.000
_cell.length_b   1.000
_cell.length_c   1.000
_cell.angle_alpha   90.00
_cell.angle_beta   90.00
_cell.angle_gamma   90.00
#
_symmetry.space_group_name_H-M   'P 1'
#
loop_
_entity.id
_entity.type
_entity.pdbx_description
1 polymer ?
#
loop_
_entity_poly.entity_id
_entity_poly.type
_entity_poly.pdbx_seq_one_letter_code
_entity_poly.pdbx_strand_id
1 'polypeptide(L)'
;MATIQATKLPPVKSGQVAPAIDTVFIDHPIVRRAFELAGKHPDWTGLQVLDVAMNGHVETPPDFETMSNDNGYIDWLSPPSPFAHLLKAAFAPNLTEEAFDARSDEWHEVIDAFGSRYRLWR
;
A
#
# COMPACT_ATOMS: atom_id res chain seq x y z
N MET A 1 24.01 -23.72 -19.46
CA MET A 1 23.90 -22.24 -19.52
C MET A 1 22.47 -21.91 -19.90
N ALA A 2 21.66 -21.43 -18.95
CA ALA A 2 20.24 -21.16 -19.17
C ALA A 2 20.03 -19.67 -19.45
N THR A 3 19.53 -19.36 -20.65
CA THR A 3 19.11 -18.02 -21.07
C THR A 3 17.74 -17.73 -20.49
N ILE A 4 17.64 -16.71 -19.63
CA ILE A 4 16.36 -16.23 -19.09
C ILE A 4 15.77 -15.28 -20.14
N GLN A 5 14.62 -15.63 -20.71
CA GLN A 5 13.86 -14.75 -21.57
C GLN A 5 13.18 -13.67 -20.73
N ALA A 6 13.32 -12.41 -21.14
CA ALA A 6 12.58 -11.28 -20.58
C ALA A 6 11.10 -11.44 -20.90
N THR A 7 10.27 -11.64 -19.88
CA THR A 7 8.81 -11.66 -20.02
C THR A 7 8.34 -10.26 -20.37
N LYS A 8 8.10 -10.03 -21.66
CA LYS A 8 7.48 -8.82 -22.21
C LYS A 8 6.06 -8.69 -21.65
N LEU A 9 5.79 -7.61 -20.91
CA LEU A 9 4.45 -7.22 -20.49
C LEU A 9 3.51 -7.15 -21.71
N PRO A 10 2.29 -7.70 -21.64
CA PRO A 10 1.35 -7.66 -22.76
C PRO A 10 0.97 -6.21 -23.11
N PRO A 11 0.74 -5.90 -24.40
CA PRO A 11 0.28 -4.57 -24.80
C PRO A 11 -1.12 -4.34 -24.21
N VAL A 12 -1.26 -3.24 -23.46
CA VAL A 12 -2.56 -2.77 -22.97
C VAL A 12 -3.42 -2.43 -24.17
N LYS A 13 -4.45 -3.24 -24.42
CA LYS A 13 -5.47 -2.94 -25.43
C LYS A 13 -6.19 -1.66 -25.01
N SER A 14 -6.03 -0.59 -25.77
CA SER A 14 -6.84 0.62 -25.67
C SER A 14 -8.31 0.24 -25.83
N GLY A 15 -9.07 0.26 -24.72
CA GLY A 15 -10.49 -0.09 -24.71
C GLY A 15 -10.94 -1.00 -23.56
N GLN A 16 -10.03 -1.54 -22.76
CA GLN A 16 -10.40 -2.19 -21.50
C GLN A 16 -10.24 -1.17 -20.38
N VAL A 17 -11.37 -0.64 -19.93
CA VAL A 17 -11.46 0.28 -18.80
C VAL A 17 -10.69 -0.38 -17.65
N ALA A 18 -9.63 0.28 -17.17
CA ALA A 18 -9.05 -0.08 -15.88
C ALA A 18 -10.21 -0.17 -14.88
N PRO A 19 -10.24 -1.14 -13.96
CA PRO A 19 -11.23 -1.11 -12.89
C PRO A 19 -11.09 0.25 -12.25
N ALA A 20 -12.12 1.07 -12.41
CA ALA A 20 -12.15 2.39 -11.85
C ALA A 20 -11.97 2.20 -10.36
N ILE A 21 -10.96 2.86 -9.80
CA ILE A 21 -10.91 3.19 -8.38
C ILE A 21 -11.98 4.26 -8.18
N ASP A 22 -13.23 3.94 -8.53
CA ASP A 22 -14.37 4.84 -8.42
C ASP A 22 -14.89 4.69 -7.00
N THR A 23 -14.68 5.75 -6.23
CA THR A 23 -15.39 6.08 -4.98
C THR A 23 -14.88 5.47 -3.67
N VAL A 24 -13.59 5.17 -3.51
CA VAL A 24 -13.00 5.32 -2.17
C VAL A 24 -12.49 6.74 -2.07
N PHE A 25 -13.21 7.62 -1.38
CA PHE A 25 -12.68 8.91 -1.00
C PHE A 25 -11.51 8.66 -0.05
N ILE A 26 -10.29 8.77 -0.58
CA ILE A 26 -9.07 8.68 0.22
C ILE A 26 -8.94 10.02 0.95
N ASP A 27 -9.68 10.19 2.04
CA ASP A 27 -9.60 11.39 2.89
C ASP A 27 -8.37 11.37 3.81
N HIS A 28 -7.60 10.28 3.78
CA HIS A 28 -6.36 10.18 4.54
C HIS A 28 -5.18 10.81 3.77
N PRO A 29 -4.53 11.88 4.28
CA PRO A 29 -3.53 12.65 3.55
C PRO A 29 -2.32 11.82 3.10
N ILE A 30 -1.83 10.91 3.96
CA ILE A 30 -0.70 10.02 3.66
C ILE A 30 -1.07 9.00 2.58
N VAL A 31 -2.20 8.28 2.75
CA VAL A 31 -2.66 7.28 1.79
C VAL A 31 -2.87 7.92 0.43
N ARG A 32 -3.54 9.08 0.37
CA ARG A 32 -3.73 9.83 -0.88
C ARG A 32 -2.40 10.19 -1.51
N ARG A 33 -1.46 10.71 -0.71
CA ARG A 33 -0.12 11.10 -1.19
C ARG A 33 0.65 9.90 -1.73
N ALA A 34 0.59 8.75 -1.06
CA ALA A 34 1.25 7.53 -1.50
C ALA A 34 0.73 7.08 -2.87
N PHE A 35 -0.59 7.07 -3.08
CA PHE A 35 -1.16 6.71 -4.37
C PHE A 35 -0.87 7.73 -5.49
N GLU A 36 -0.88 9.03 -5.18
CA GLU A 36 -0.42 10.04 -6.14
C GLU A 36 1.03 9.82 -6.59
N LEU A 37 1.92 9.47 -5.65
CA LEU A 37 3.32 9.20 -5.93
C LEU A 37 3.49 7.92 -6.76
N ALA A 38 2.82 6.84 -6.37
CA ALA A 38 2.84 5.58 -7.12
C ALA A 38 2.33 5.77 -8.57
N GLY A 39 1.30 6.59 -8.78
CA GLY A 39 0.80 6.93 -10.11
C GLY A 39 1.76 7.79 -10.95
N LYS A 40 2.52 8.70 -10.31
CA LYS A 40 3.49 9.58 -10.98
C LYS A 40 4.84 8.92 -11.24
N HIS A 41 5.20 7.94 -10.42
CA HIS A 41 6.51 7.28 -10.42
C HIS A 41 6.34 5.75 -10.45
N PRO A 42 5.95 5.17 -11.60
CA PRO A 42 5.67 3.73 -11.70
C PRO A 42 6.93 2.85 -11.55
N ASP A 43 8.12 3.45 -11.64
CA ASP A 43 9.42 2.82 -11.44
C ASP A 43 9.86 2.80 -9.96
N TRP A 44 9.14 3.48 -9.07
CA TRP A 44 9.48 3.49 -7.64
C TRP A 44 9.01 2.22 -6.95
N THR A 45 9.85 1.74 -6.05
CA THR A 45 9.48 0.68 -5.10
C THR A 45 8.45 1.19 -4.11
N GLY A 46 7.66 0.26 -3.54
CA GLY A 46 6.70 0.61 -2.48
C GLY A 46 7.37 1.32 -1.30
N LEU A 47 8.59 0.93 -0.94
CA LEU A 47 9.37 1.57 0.13
C LEU A 47 9.69 3.03 -0.20
N GLN A 48 10.12 3.34 -1.43
CA GLN A 48 10.40 4.73 -1.85
C GLN A 48 9.13 5.59 -1.85
N VAL A 49 8.01 5.04 -2.31
CA VAL A 49 6.71 5.73 -2.25
C VAL A 49 6.35 6.08 -0.82
N LEU A 50 6.47 5.12 0.10
CA LEU A 50 6.18 5.31 1.52
C LEU A 50 7.16 6.29 2.17
N ASP A 51 8.45 6.23 1.88
CA ASP A 51 9.45 7.14 2.44
C ASP A 51 9.11 8.60 2.13
N VAL A 52 8.67 8.88 0.90
CA VAL A 52 8.28 10.23 0.48
C VAL A 52 6.90 10.60 1.01
N ALA A 53 5.94 9.66 1.07
CA ALA A 53 4.60 9.91 1.58
C ALA A 53 4.58 10.18 3.10
N MET A 54 5.46 9.50 3.85
CA MET A 54 5.60 9.63 5.30
C MET A 54 6.53 10.77 5.71
N ASN A 55 7.22 11.42 4.77
CA ASN A 55 8.14 12.51 5.08
C ASN A 55 7.41 13.66 5.78
N GLY A 56 7.88 14.03 6.98
CA GLY A 56 7.26 15.06 7.81
C GLY A 56 6.10 14.57 8.71
N HIS A 57 5.74 13.28 8.65
CA HIS A 57 4.72 12.64 9.50
C HIS A 57 5.34 11.76 10.60
N VAL A 58 6.56 12.08 11.02
CA VAL A 58 7.28 11.36 12.08
C VAL A 58 6.78 11.84 13.45
N GLU A 59 6.63 10.94 14.42
CA GLU A 59 6.32 11.22 15.83
C GLU A 59 4.88 11.60 16.21
N THR A 60 3.97 11.77 15.26
CA THR A 60 2.53 11.80 15.54
C THR A 60 1.87 10.67 14.76
N PRO A 61 1.39 9.59 15.42
CA PRO A 61 0.78 8.47 14.72
C PRO A 61 -0.39 8.97 13.88
N PRO A 62 -0.32 8.83 12.54
CA PRO A 62 -1.46 9.10 11.68
C PRO A 62 -2.54 8.09 12.03
N ASP A 63 -3.78 8.56 12.12
CA ASP A 63 -4.93 7.69 12.24
C ASP A 63 -5.28 7.15 10.84
N PHE A 64 -4.90 5.91 10.57
CA PHE A 64 -5.16 5.23 9.28
C PHE A 64 -6.59 4.70 9.17
N GLU A 65 -7.45 5.03 10.12
CA GLU A 65 -8.85 4.67 10.14
C GLU A 65 -9.68 5.85 9.60
N THR A 66 -10.68 5.57 8.76
CA THR A 66 -11.59 6.61 8.28
C THR A 66 -13.01 6.07 8.16
N MET A 67 -14.00 6.95 8.37
CA MET A 67 -15.36 6.66 7.94
C MET A 67 -15.42 6.71 6.42
N SER A 68 -16.01 5.67 5.84
CA SER A 68 -16.42 5.62 4.45
C SER A 68 -17.83 6.18 4.31
N ASN A 69 -18.13 6.70 3.12
CA ASN A 69 -19.42 7.32 2.80
C ASN A 69 -20.61 6.35 2.86
N ASP A 70 -20.35 5.05 2.90
CA ASP A 70 -21.33 3.98 3.09
C ASP A 70 -21.60 3.66 4.58
N ASN A 71 -21.12 4.50 5.51
CA ASN A 71 -21.12 4.28 6.96
C ASN A 71 -20.27 3.05 7.39
N GLY A 72 -19.40 2.55 6.52
CA GLY A 72 -18.37 1.58 6.86
C GLY A 72 -17.17 2.25 7.49
N TYR A 73 -16.48 1.55 8.39
CA TYR A 73 -15.18 1.96 8.88
C TYR A 73 -14.09 1.29 8.04
N ILE A 74 -13.17 2.07 7.50
CA ILE A 74 -12.05 1.59 6.70
C ILE A 74 -10.77 1.80 7.50
N ASP A 75 -10.09 0.70 7.81
CA ASP A 75 -8.71 0.72 8.26
C ASP A 75 -7.79 0.48 7.05
N TRP A 76 -7.01 1.50 6.69
CA TRP A 76 -6.06 1.43 5.59
C TRP A 76 -4.87 0.51 5.89
N LEU A 77 -4.63 0.12 7.14
CA LEU A 77 -3.65 -0.89 7.52
C LEU A 77 -4.23 -2.32 7.48
N SER A 78 -5.54 -2.47 7.31
CA SER A 78 -6.17 -3.80 7.28
C SER A 78 -6.24 -4.37 5.86
N PRO A 79 -5.76 -5.61 5.62
CA PRO A 79 -6.01 -6.32 4.37
C PRO A 79 -7.51 -6.54 4.15
N PRO A 80 -8.00 -6.50 2.90
CA PRO A 80 -7.27 -6.31 1.65
C PRO A 80 -7.30 -4.85 1.15
N SER A 81 -7.08 -3.86 2.02
CA SER A 81 -7.09 -2.47 1.57
C SER A 81 -5.95 -2.20 0.56
N PRO A 82 -6.15 -1.26 -0.39
CA PRO A 82 -5.10 -0.88 -1.32
C PRO A 82 -3.80 -0.43 -0.64
N PHE A 83 -3.89 0.23 0.51
CA PHE A 83 -2.72 0.69 1.26
C PHE A 83 -2.01 -0.47 1.96
N ALA A 84 -2.74 -1.45 2.50
CA ALA A 84 -2.17 -2.69 2.99
C ALA A 84 -1.39 -3.46 1.90
N HIS A 85 -1.86 -3.46 0.65
CA HIS A 85 -1.08 -4.03 -0.46
C HIS A 85 0.24 -3.29 -0.73
N LEU A 86 0.25 -1.97 -0.61
CA LEU A 86 1.48 -1.17 -0.72
C LEU A 86 2.46 -1.50 0.42
N LEU A 87 1.96 -1.66 1.65
CA LEU A 87 2.77 -2.07 2.80
C LEU A 87 3.34 -3.48 2.62
N LYS A 88 2.52 -4.45 2.16
CA LYS A 88 2.98 -5.80 1.80
C LYS A 88 4.13 -5.73 0.79
N ALA A 89 3.97 -4.97 -0.30
CA ALA A 89 5.01 -4.82 -1.32
C ALA A 89 6.30 -4.17 -0.80
N ALA A 90 6.21 -3.29 0.20
CA ALA A 90 7.35 -2.57 0.76
C ALA A 90 8.12 -3.35 1.84
N PHE A 91 7.42 -4.06 2.73
CA PHE A 91 8.00 -4.67 3.93
C PHE A 91 8.04 -6.19 3.90
N ALA A 92 7.12 -6.84 3.16
CA ALA A 92 7.07 -8.29 3.04
C ALA A 92 6.64 -8.73 1.63
N PRO A 93 7.46 -8.49 0.59
CA PRO A 93 7.10 -8.79 -0.80
C PRO A 93 6.84 -10.29 -1.07
N ASN A 94 7.31 -11.17 -0.17
CA ASN A 94 7.11 -12.62 -0.23
C ASN A 94 6.00 -13.11 0.72
N LEU A 95 5.26 -12.22 1.37
CA LEU A 95 4.13 -12.59 2.22
C LEU A 95 3.09 -13.32 1.36
N THR A 96 2.67 -14.50 1.80
CA THR A 96 1.67 -15.28 1.06
C THR A 96 0.30 -14.60 1.13
N GLU A 97 -0.66 -15.05 0.32
CA GLU A 97 -2.02 -14.52 0.42
C GLU A 97 -2.71 -15.00 1.70
N GLU A 98 -2.38 -16.19 2.20
CA GLU A 98 -2.90 -16.72 3.46
C GLU A 98 -2.41 -15.92 4.67
N ALA A 99 -1.19 -15.42 4.62
CA ALA A 99 -0.59 -14.56 5.66
C ALA A 99 -0.95 -13.07 5.48
N PHE A 100 -1.62 -12.70 4.39
CA PHE A 100 -2.12 -11.35 4.15
C PHE A 100 -3.53 -11.19 4.75
N ASP A 101 -3.63 -11.39 6.06
CA ASP A 101 -4.85 -11.30 6.85
C ASP A 101 -4.62 -10.44 8.09
N ALA A 102 -5.59 -9.60 8.48
CA ALA A 102 -5.46 -8.71 9.62
C ALA A 102 -5.24 -9.43 10.97
N ARG A 103 -5.47 -10.74 11.04
CA ARG A 103 -5.30 -11.57 12.23
C ARG A 103 -4.01 -12.40 12.20
N SER A 104 -3.25 -12.36 11.11
CA SER A 104 -1.99 -13.09 10.98
C SER A 104 -0.88 -12.38 11.75
N ASP A 105 -0.05 -13.18 12.43
CA ASP A 105 1.14 -12.67 13.13
C ASP A 105 2.14 -12.07 12.12
N GLU A 106 2.27 -12.67 10.94
CA GLU A 106 3.10 -12.16 9.86
C GLU A 106 2.62 -10.79 9.34
N TRP A 107 1.31 -10.55 9.30
CA TRP A 107 0.80 -9.21 9.00
C TRP A 107 1.11 -8.21 10.12
N HIS A 108 0.99 -8.61 11.38
CA HIS A 108 1.40 -7.76 12.50
C HIS A 108 2.89 -7.39 12.42
N GLU A 109 3.77 -8.32 12.02
CA GLU A 109 5.19 -8.02 11.78
C GLU A 109 5.39 -6.96 10.69
N VAL A 110 4.56 -6.96 9.64
CA VAL A 110 4.58 -5.90 8.60
C VAL A 110 4.19 -4.55 9.18
N ILE A 111 3.13 -4.50 10.00
CA ILE A 111 2.67 -3.27 10.66
C ILE A 111 3.71 -2.76 11.67
N ASP A 112 4.36 -3.66 12.41
CA ASP A 112 5.45 -3.32 13.34
C ASP A 112 6.67 -2.78 12.61
N ALA A 113 7.08 -3.40 11.50
CA ALA A 113 8.17 -2.92 10.66
C ALA A 113 7.88 -1.53 10.08
N PHE A 114 6.65 -1.31 9.62
CA PHE A 114 6.16 -0.01 9.16
C PHE A 114 6.19 1.04 10.28
N GLY A 115 5.60 0.71 11.43
CA GLY A 115 5.57 1.57 12.61
C GLY A 115 6.95 1.94 13.13
N SER A 116 7.86 0.97 13.18
CA SER A 116 9.25 1.15 13.60
C SER A 116 10.03 2.07 12.65
N ARG A 117 9.88 1.88 11.34
CA ARG A 117 10.57 2.72 10.34
C ARG A 117 10.22 4.20 10.48
N TYR A 118 8.96 4.51 10.71
CA TYR A 118 8.46 5.89 10.76
C TYR A 118 8.20 6.41 12.17
N ARG A 119 8.55 5.64 13.20
CA ARG A 119 8.38 5.98 14.63
C ARG A 119 6.95 6.43 14.95
N LEU A 120 5.98 5.64 14.49
CA LEU A 120 4.55 5.94 14.63
C LEU A 120 4.09 5.71 16.06
N TRP A 121 4.64 4.69 16.71
CA TRP A 121 4.31 4.27 18.07
C TRP A 121 5.56 4.44 18.95
N ARG A 122 5.40 4.98 20.16
CA ARG A 122 6.46 5.06 21.19
C ARG A 122 6.11 4.18 22.38
#